data_AF-A0A2G9ZZJ4-F1
#
_entry.id   AF-A0A2G9ZZJ4-F1
#
_cell.length_a   1.000
_cell.length_b   1.000
_cell.length_c   1.000
_cell.angle_alpha   90.00
_cell.angle_beta   90.00
_cell.angle_gamma   90.00
#
_symmetry.space_group_name_H-M   'P 1'
#
loop_
_entity.id
_entity.type
_entity.pdbx_description
1 polymer ?
#
loop_
_entity_poly.entity_id
_entity_poly.type
_entity_poly.pdbx_seq_one_letter_code
_entity_poly.pdbx_strand_id
1 'polypeptide(L)' 'MMDNYSKIARDNLDRLYRMVVYPLPKIALCYILYLPDDDFPAAVTCLYSANARLFLPMDALADTGEYTSRKILAIAG' A
#
# COMPACT_ATOMS: atom_id res chain seq x y z
N MET A 1 -29.92 -4.71 12.30
CA MET A 1 -29.04 -3.52 12.20
C MET A 1 -27.56 -3.92 12.18
N MET A 2 -27.10 -4.82 13.06
CA MET A 2 -25.72 -5.35 13.07
C MET A 2 -25.31 -6.03 11.75
N ASP A 3 -26.21 -6.79 11.13
CA ASP A 3 -25.92 -7.55 9.89
C ASP A 3 -25.55 -6.65 8.70
N ASN A 4 -26.06 -5.41 8.67
CA ASN A 4 -25.79 -4.46 7.59
C ASN A 4 -24.36 -3.90 7.70
N TYR A 5 -23.88 -3.61 8.91
CA TYR A 5 -22.50 -3.18 9.15
C TYR A 5 -21.50 -4.28 8.80
N SER A 6 -21.80 -5.54 9.16
CA SER A 6 -20.93 -6.67 8.82
C SER A 6 -20.83 -6.89 7.32
N LYS A 7 -21.92 -6.64 6.58
CA LYS A 7 -21.95 -6.72 5.12
C LYS A 7 -21.13 -5.61 4.48
N ILE A 8 -21.35 -4.36 4.88
CA ILE A 8 -20.56 -3.21 4.43
C ILE A 8 -19.06 -3.40 4.72
N ALA A 9 -18.72 -3.91 5.91
CA ALA A 9 -17.33 -4.18 6.26
C ALA A 9 -16.69 -5.25 5.36
N ARG A 10 -17.42 -6.32 5.03
CA ARG A 10 -16.94 -7.36 4.10
C ARG A 10 -16.78 -6.82 2.69
N ASP A 11 -17.78 -6.10 2.19
CA ASP A 11 -17.75 -5.52 0.85
C ASP A 11 -16.55 -4.55 0.69
N ASN A 12 -16.21 -3.80 1.74
CA ASN A 12 -15.01 -2.95 1.77
C ASN A 12 -13.70 -3.74 1.85
N LEU A 13 -13.68 -4.87 2.58
CA LEU A 13 -12.53 -5.76 2.66
C LEU A 13 -12.24 -6.46 1.33
N ASP A 14 -13.27 -6.82 0.58
CA ASP A 14 -13.14 -7.46 -0.74
C ASP A 14 -12.54 -6.52 -1.79
N ARG A 15 -12.59 -5.20 -1.55
CA ARG A 15 -11.99 -4.14 -2.38
C ARG A 15 -10.58 -3.75 -1.94
N LEU A 16 -10.03 -4.42 -0.92
CA LEU A 16 -8.73 -4.12 -0.35
C LEU A 16 -7.70 -5.19 -0.71
N TYR A 17 -6.65 -4.78 -1.41
CA TYR A 17 -5.54 -5.64 -1.76
C TYR A 17 -4.27 -5.18 -1.04
N ARG A 18 -3.45 -6.15 -0.59
CA ARG A 18 -2.17 -5.87 0.06
C ARG A 18 -1.04 -6.62 -0.63
N MET A 19 0.02 -5.91 -0.96
CA MET A 19 1.28 -6.49 -1.45
C MET A 19 2.45 -5.98 -0.61
N VAL A 20 3.39 -6.86 -0.28
CA VAL A 20 4.64 -6.49 0.39
C VAL A 20 5.80 -6.76 -0.55
N VAL A 21 6.67 -5.77 -0.72
CA VAL A 21 7.89 -5.87 -1.52
C VAL A 21 9.10 -5.46 -0.70
N TYR A 22 10.26 -5.98 -1.08
CA TYR A 22 11.54 -5.71 -0.42
C TYR A 22 12.50 -5.08 -1.43
N PRO A 23 12.43 -3.74 -1.64
CA PRO A 23 13.31 -3.07 -2.58
C PRO A 23 14.78 -3.08 -2.12
N LEU A 24 15.02 -3.22 -0.81
CA LEU A 24 16.34 -3.34 -0.19
C LEU A 24 16.32 -4.41 0.90
N PRO A 25 17.48 -5.03 1.26
CA PRO A 25 17.52 -6.16 2.18
C PRO A 25 16.91 -5.95 3.57
N LYS A 26 16.81 -4.71 4.05
CA LYS A 26 16.30 -4.35 5.39
C LYS A 26 15.09 -3.41 5.36
N ILE A 27 14.60 -3.06 4.18
CA ILE A 27 13.45 -2.16 4.00
C ILE A 27 12.32 -2.96 3.37
N ALA A 28 11.18 -3.04 4.06
CA ALA A 28 9.96 -3.58 3.47
C ALA A 28 8.98 -2.45 3.18
N LEU A 29 8.35 -2.50 2.01
CA LEU A 29 7.25 -1.61 1.64
C LEU A 29 5.96 -2.43 1.52
N CYS A 30 4.92 -1.98 2.21
CA CYS A 30 3.59 -2.56 2.14
C CYS A 30 2.69 -1.61 1.36
N TYR A 31 2.22 -2.06 0.20
CA TYR A 31 1.24 -1.36 -0.62
C TYR A 31 -0.15 -1.86 -0.25
N ILE A 32 -1.02 -0.95 0.15
CA ILE A 32 -2.45 -1.19 0.36
C ILE A 32 -3.18 -0.49 -0.77
N LEU A 33 -3.87 -1.28 -1.60
CA LEU A 33 -4.62 -0.81 -2.75
C LEU A 33 -6.11 -0.88 -2.44
N TYR A 34 -6.80 0.23 -2.66
CA TYR A 34 -8.24 0.36 -2.55
C TYR A 34 -8.82 0.51 -3.95
N LEU A 35 -9.71 -0.40 -4.32
CA LEU A 35 -10.48 -0.25 -5.55
C LEU A 35 -11.46 0.93 -5.43
N PRO A 36 -11.79 1.58 -6.56
CA PRO A 36 -12.78 2.65 -6.54
C PRO A 36 -14.15 2.11 -6.14
N ASP A 37 -14.94 2.96 -5.50
CA ASP A 37 -16.36 2.74 -5.25
C ASP A 37 -17.19 3.97 -5.66
N ASP A 38 -18.46 4.00 -5.26
CA ASP A 38 -19.40 5.06 -5.63
C ASP A 38 -19.05 6.42 -4.98
N ASP A 39 -18.29 6.42 -3.88
CA ASP A 39 -17.98 7.61 -3.07
C ASP A 39 -16.49 8.03 -3.21
N PHE A 40 -15.59 7.08 -3.44
CA PHE A 40 -14.14 7.29 -3.40
C PHE A 40 -13.41 6.75 -4.63
N PRO A 41 -12.42 7.49 -5.16
CA PRO A 41 -11.58 7.01 -6.25
C PRO A 41 -10.64 5.89 -5.78
N ALA A 42 -10.05 5.18 -6.75
CA ALA A 42 -8.99 4.22 -6.48
C ALA A 42 -7.83 4.91 -5.75
N ALA A 43 -7.28 4.25 -4.72
CA ALA A 43 -6.22 4.82 -3.91
C ALA A 43 -5.16 3.78 -3.58
N VAL A 44 -3.93 4.24 -3.38
CA VAL A 44 -2.84 3.40 -2.89
C VAL A 44 -2.14 4.08 -1.72
N THR A 45 -1.85 3.31 -0.68
CA THR A 45 -1.02 3.75 0.44
C THR A 45 0.23 2.88 0.51
N CYS A 46 1.40 3.51 0.50
CA CYS A 46 2.69 2.86 0.69
C CYS A 46 3.14 3.07 2.14
N LEU A 47 3.32 1.96 2.88
CA LEU A 47 3.79 1.95 4.26
C LEU A 47 5.19 1.37 4.34
N TYR A 48 6.04 1.96 5.16
CA TYR A 48 7.38 1.47 5.44
C TYR A 48 7.35 0.55 6.66
N SER A 49 8.22 -0.46 6.70
CA SER A 49 8.46 -1.21 7.93
C SER A 49 8.90 -0.28 9.06
N ALA A 50 8.45 -0.56 10.29
CA ALA A 50 8.67 0.33 11.44
C ALA A 50 10.16 0.61 11.73
N ASN A 51 11.05 -0.28 11.31
CA ASN A 51 12.50 -0.17 11.47
C ASN A 51 13.22 0.53 10.30
N ALA A 52 12.51 0.99 9.25
CA ALA A 52 13.12 1.52 8.03
C ALA A 52 14.08 2.70 8.30
N ARG A 53 13.71 3.58 9.24
CA ARG A 53 14.51 4.74 9.65
C ARG A 53 15.83 4.39 10.35
N LEU A 54 16.02 3.14 10.76
CA LEU A 54 17.30 2.67 11.31
C LEU A 54 18.34 2.44 10.20
N PHE A 55 17.91 2.32 8.94
CA PHE A 55 18.78 1.97 7.82
C PHE A 55 18.91 3.09 6.78
N LEU A 56 17.92 3.97 6.66
CA LEU A 56 17.94 5.09 5.72
C LEU A 56 17.34 6.38 6.32
N PRO A 57 17.88 7.57 5.96
CA PRO A 57 17.25 8.84 6.28
C PRO A 57 15.93 9.02 5.53
N MET A 58 15.10 9.98 5.98
CA MET A 58 13.76 10.19 5.41
C MET A 58 13.76 10.49 3.90
N ASP A 59 14.70 11.30 3.43
CA ASP A 59 14.76 11.67 2.01
C ASP A 59 15.06 10.44 1.14
N ALA A 60 16.01 9.60 1.56
CA ALA A 60 16.32 8.34 0.88
C ALA A 60 15.17 7.33 0.96
N LEU A 61 14.39 7.33 2.05
CA LEU A 61 13.18 6.52 2.15
C LEU A 61 12.13 7.01 1.16
N ALA A 62 11.88 8.32 1.06
CA ALA A 62 10.95 8.90 0.09
C ALA A 62 11.31 8.49 -1.34
N ASP A 63 12.57 8.61 -1.73
CA ASP A 63 13.07 8.14 -3.02
C ASP A 63 12.82 6.64 -3.21
N THR A 64 13.12 5.82 -2.20
CA THR A 64 12.92 4.37 -2.26
C THR A 64 11.45 4.03 -2.56
N GLY A 65 10.50 4.69 -1.89
CA GLY A 65 9.07 4.50 -2.17
C GLY A 65 8.69 4.94 -3.57
N GLU A 66 9.17 6.10 -4.02
CA GLU A 66 8.87 6.65 -5.35
C GLU A 66 9.40 5.76 -6.48
N TYR A 67 10.69 5.42 -6.46
CA TYR A 67 11.31 4.58 -7.49
C TYR A 67 10.76 3.15 -7.48
N THR A 68 10.46 2.59 -6.31
CA THR A 68 9.82 1.26 -6.23
C THR A 68 8.43 1.30 -6.85
N SER A 69 7.64 2.34 -6.56
CA SER A 69 6.30 2.49 -7.14
C SER A 69 6.35 2.65 -8.65
N ARG A 70 7.26 3.48 -9.18
CA ARG A 70 7.51 3.57 -10.62
C ARG A 70 7.87 2.23 -11.23
N LYS A 71 8.74 1.46 -10.58
CA LYS A 71 9.15 0.16 -11.08
C LYS A 71 8.00 -0.84 -11.08
N ILE A 72 7.14 -0.83 -10.07
CA ILE A 72 5.90 -1.63 -10.03
C ILE A 72 5.01 -1.29 -11.22
N LEU A 73 4.75 0.00 -11.46
CA LEU A 73 3.95 0.44 -12.62
C LEU A 73 4.58 -0.02 -13.94
N ALA A 74 5.88 0.18 -14.11
CA ALA A 74 6.59 -0.25 -15.32
C ALA A 74 6.56 -1.77 -15.56
N ILE A 75 6.34 -2.59 -14.52
CA ILE A 75 6.17 -4.04 -14.64
C ILE A 75 4.69 -4.40 -14.90
N ALA A 76 3.76 -3.65 -14.33
CA ALA A 76 2.33 -3.92 -14.43
C ALA A 76 1.74 -3.57 -15.81
N GLY A 77 2.39 -2.68 -16.56
CA GLY A 77 1.97 -2.23 -17.90
C GLY A 77 1.36 -0.84 -17.88
#